data_AF-A0A7J6WU25-F1
#
_entry.id   AF-A0A7J6WU25-F1
#
_cell.length_a   1.000
_cell.length_b   1.000
_cell.length_c   1.000
_cell.angle_alpha   90.00
_cell.angle_beta   90.00
_cell.angle_gamma   90.00
#
_symmetry.space_group_name_H-M   'P 1'
#
loop_
_entity.id
_entity.type
_entity.pdbx_description
1 polymer ?
#
loop_
_entity_poly.entity_id
_entity_poly.type
_entity_poly.pdbx_seq_one_letter_code
_entity_poly.pdbx_strand_id
1 'polypeptide(L)' 'MDAIEWWATYGAETPELAEVARKVLSQPVTTSSAERNWSTYSFIHNIKRNRLNNIRATSRQTGFHPLEHSFDIKA' A
#
# COMPACT_ATOMS: atom_id res chain seq x y z
N MET A 1 -21.12 -18.68 23.36
CA MET A 1 -21.07 -18.25 21.96
C MET A 1 -19.74 -17.56 21.73
N ASP A 2 -18.91 -18.10 20.86
CA ASP A 2 -17.65 -17.45 20.45
C ASP A 2 -17.93 -16.23 19.56
N ALA A 3 -16.99 -15.28 19.45
CA ALA A 3 -17.17 -14.07 18.63
C ALA A 3 -17.39 -14.40 17.15
N ILE A 4 -16.71 -15.43 16.62
CA ILE A 4 -16.90 -15.90 15.24
C ILE A 4 -18.28 -16.51 15.06
N GLU A 5 -18.75 -17.26 16.07
CA GLU A 5 -20.09 -17.86 16.09
C GLU A 5 -21.17 -16.77 16.13
N TRP A 6 -20.97 -15.71 16.91
CA TRP A 6 -21.87 -14.54 16.96
C TRP A 6 -22.06 -13.89 15.59
N TRP A 7 -20.95 -13.64 14.87
CA TRP A 7 -21.01 -13.11 13.51
C TRP A 7 -21.62 -14.09 12.50
N ALA A 8 -21.49 -15.40 12.72
CA ALA A 8 -22.12 -16.40 11.87
C ALA A 8 -23.65 -16.43 12.05
N THR A 9 -24.14 -16.19 13.27
CA THR A 9 -25.58 -16.23 13.57
C THR A 9 -26.30 -14.91 13.26
N TYR A 10 -25.67 -13.77 13.54
CA TYR A 10 -26.33 -12.45 13.47
C TYR A 10 -25.78 -11.55 12.35
N GLY A 11 -24.66 -11.90 11.71
CA GLY A 11 -24.02 -11.06 10.69
C GLY A 11 -24.71 -11.06 9.32
N ALA A 12 -25.80 -11.81 9.13
CA ALA A 12 -26.47 -11.97 7.84
C ALA A 12 -27.03 -10.66 7.29
N GLU A 13 -27.44 -9.73 8.16
CA GLU A 13 -27.95 -8.40 7.78
C GLU A 13 -26.83 -7.47 7.29
N THR A 14 -25.58 -7.76 7.64
CA THR A 14 -24.40 -6.97 7.26
C THR A 14 -23.30 -7.87 6.70
N PRO A 15 -23.49 -8.48 5.51
CA PRO A 15 -22.61 -9.54 5.01
C PRO A 15 -21.16 -9.07 4.80
N GLU A 16 -20.95 -7.86 4.31
CA GLU A 16 -19.60 -7.29 4.12
C GLU A 16 -18.87 -7.09 5.46
N LEU A 17 -19.57 -6.55 6.46
CA LEU A 17 -19.01 -6.33 7.79
C LEU A 17 -18.73 -7.67 8.49
N ALA A 18 -19.65 -8.62 8.39
CA ALA A 18 -19.51 -9.95 8.98
C ALA A 18 -18.33 -10.72 8.39
N GLU A 19 -18.08 -10.59 7.09
CA GLU A 19 -16.91 -11.17 6.43
C GLU A 19 -15.60 -10.60 6.99
N VAL A 20 -15.51 -9.26 7.10
CA VAL A 20 -14.32 -8.59 7.65
C VAL A 20 -14.12 -8.95 9.12
N ALA A 21 -15.20 -8.93 9.92
CA ALA A 21 -15.14 -9.24 11.34
C ALA A 21 -14.67 -10.68 11.59
N ARG A 22 -15.20 -11.66 10.86
CA ARG A 22 -14.74 -13.05 10.93
C ARG A 22 -13.27 -13.20 10.53
N LYS A 23 -12.83 -12.52 9.47
CA LYS A 23 -11.41 -12.53 9.05
C LYS A 23 -10.50 -12.01 10.15
N VAL A 24 -10.85 -10.87 10.76
CA VAL A 24 -10.07 -10.26 11.84
C VAL A 24 -10.06 -11.16 13.09
N LEU A 25 -11.22 -11.68 13.50
CA LEU A 25 -11.34 -12.53 14.68
C LEU A 25 -10.65 -13.90 14.53
N SER A 26 -10.51 -14.38 13.29
CA SER A 26 -9.76 -15.62 13.00
C SER A 26 -8.24 -15.45 13.07
N GLN A 27 -7.75 -14.20 13.19
CA GLN A 27 -6.31 -13.96 13.24
C GLN A 27 -5.76 -14.28 14.64
N PRO A 28 -4.65 -15.02 14.72
CA PRO A 28 -3.98 -15.27 15.99
C PRO A 28 -3.47 -13.96 16.60
N VAL A 29 -3.86 -13.68 17.84
CA VAL A 29 -3.41 -12.50 18.62
C VAL A 29 -2.03 -12.77 19.23
N THR A 30 -1.07 -13.12 18.39
CA THR A 30 0.33 -13.32 18.81
C THR A 30 1.17 -12.17 18.28
N THR A 31 2.13 -11.71 19.09
CA THR A 31 3.05 -10.63 18.71
C THR A 31 3.76 -10.91 17.39
N SER A 32 4.22 -12.15 17.18
CA SER A 32 4.86 -12.59 15.94
C SER A 32 3.93 -12.55 14.71
N SER A 33 2.65 -12.92 14.87
CA SER A 33 1.67 -12.83 13.77
C SER A 33 1.30 -11.38 13.46
N ALA A 34 1.20 -10.53 14.49
CA ALA A 34 0.99 -9.10 14.33
C ALA A 34 2.19 -8.46 13.59
N GLU A 35 3.43 -8.72 14.02
CA GLU A 35 4.66 -8.23 13.37
C GLU A 35 4.73 -8.61 11.89
N ARG A 36 4.37 -9.85 11.54
CA ARG A 36 4.32 -10.32 10.14
C ARG A 36 3.30 -9.55 9.31
N ASN A 37 2.11 -9.31 9.85
CA ASN A 37 1.06 -8.54 9.18
C ASN A 37 1.48 -7.07 9.00
N TRP A 38 2.03 -6.45 10.04
CA TRP A 38 2.51 -5.07 10.00
C TRP A 38 3.68 -4.87 9.03
N SER A 39 4.64 -5.79 9.01
CA SER A 39 5.76 -5.79 8.06
C SER A 39 5.26 -5.88 6.61
N THR A 40 4.31 -6.77 6.34
CA THR A 40 3.73 -6.95 5.00
C THR A 40 3.01 -5.67 4.54
N TYR A 41 2.23 -5.05 5.42
CA TYR A 41 1.54 -3.80 5.10
C TYR A 41 2.53 -2.64 4.84
N SER A 42 3.57 -2.55 5.68
CA SER A 42 4.67 -1.58 5.50
C SER A 42 5.38 -1.77 4.15
N PHE A 43 5.67 -3.00 3.77
CA PHE A 43 6.31 -3.33 2.49
C PHE A 43 5.45 -2.91 1.28
N ILE A 44 4.15 -3.25 1.29
CA ILE A 44 3.21 -2.85 0.23
C ILE A 44 3.13 -1.32 0.13
N HIS A 45 3.06 -0.64 1.27
CA HIS A 45 3.02 0.82 1.33
C HIS A 45 4.31 1.46 0.79
N ASN A 46 5.47 0.89 1.12
CA ASN A 46 6.77 1.34 0.64
C ASN A 46 6.89 1.20 -0.89
N ILE A 47 6.56 0.03 -1.45
CA ILE A 47 6.58 -0.20 -2.90
C ILE A 47 5.69 0.81 -3.63
N LYS A 48 4.46 1.02 -3.13
CA LYS A 48 3.53 1.97 -3.75
C LYS A 48 4.08 3.39 -3.76
N ARG A 49 4.72 3.83 -2.67
CA ARG A 49 5.33 5.17 -2.56
C ARG A 49 6.58 5.31 -3.43
N ASN A 50 7.45 4.30 -3.45
CA ASN A 50 8.65 4.30 -4.28
C ASN A 50 8.31 4.35 -5.78
N ARG A 51 7.24 3.67 -6.20
CA ARG A 51 6.75 3.77 -7.59
C ARG A 51 6.26 5.17 -7.94
N LEU A 52 5.54 5.84 -7.04
CA LEU A 52 5.13 7.24 -7.23
C LEU A 52 6.32 8.20 -7.28
N ASN A 53 7.33 7.98 -6.45
CA ASN A 53 8.56 8.77 -6.45
C ASN A 53 9.38 8.57 -7.72
N ASN A 54 9.43 7.35 -8.26
CA ASN A 54 10.06 7.07 -9.55
C ASN A 54 9.40 7.87 -10.68
N ILE A 55 8.07 7.85 -10.79
CA ILE A 55 7.34 8.62 -11.81
C ILE A 55 7.64 10.12 -11.71
N ARG A 56 7.70 10.67 -10.49
CA ARG A 56 8.05 12.08 -10.24
C ARG A 56 9.52 12.41 -10.48
N ALA A 57 10.41 11.44 -10.37
CA ALA A 57 11.84 11.61 -10.68
C ALA A 57 12.02 11.61 -12.20
N THR A 58 11.44 10.62 -12.90
CA THR A 58 11.47 10.52 -14.36
C THR A 58 10.86 11.74 -15.03
N SER A 59 9.73 12.27 -14.52
CA SER A 59 9.13 13.49 -15.08
C SER A 59 10.02 14.73 -14.93
N ARG A 60 10.86 14.79 -13.88
CA ARG A 60 11.87 15.85 -13.72
C ARG A 60 13.07 15.65 -14.65
N GLN A 61 13.47 14.41 -14.90
CA GLN A 61 14.49 14.10 -15.91
C GLN A 61 14.04 14.44 -17.33
N THR A 62 12.78 14.16 -17.71
CA THR A 62 12.25 14.45 -19.06
C THR A 62 11.96 15.92 -19.33
N GLY A 63 11.99 16.78 -18.30
CA GLY A 63 11.93 18.24 -18.43
C GLY A 63 13.30 18.91 -18.59
N PHE A 64 14.39 18.16 -18.45
CA PHE A 64 15.76 18.61 -18.70
C PHE A 64 16.23 18.09 -20.06
N HIS A 65 15.63 18.58 -21.14
CA HIS A 65 16.22 18.44 -22.48
C HIS A 65 17.16 19.63 -22.71
N PRO A 66 18.46 19.46 -22.95
CA PRO A 66 19.34 20.56 -23.30
C PRO A 66 18.88 21.14 -24.63
N LEU A 67 18.53 22.43 -24.65
CA LEU A 67 18.37 23.19 -25.87
C LEU A 67 19.77 23.52 -26.39
N GLU A 68 20.37 22.57 -27.12
CA GLU A 68 21.54 22.85 -27.96
C GLU A 68 21.09 23.73 -29.12
N HIS A 69 21.18 25.05 -28.97
CA HIS A 69 21.17 25.97 -30.11
C HIS A 69 22.09 27.17 -29.87
N SER A 70 23.22 27.14 -30.59
CA SER A 70 24.06 28.24 -31.05
C SER A 70 24.31 29.42 -30.12
N PHE A 71 25.55 29.54 -29.64
CA PHE A 71 26.29 30.79 -29.75
C PHE A 71 27.77 30.51 -30.05
N ASP A 72 28.17 30.85 -31.26
CA ASP A 72 29.56 31.03 -31.68
C ASP A 72 30.28 32.00 -30.73
N ILE A 73 31.41 31.59 -30.15
CA ILE A 73 32.44 32.54 -29.70
C ILE A 73 33.80 32.11 -30.26
N LYS A 74 34.23 32.97 -31.19
CA LYS A 74 35.51 33.11 -31.86
C LYS A 74 36.66 33.30 -30.85
N ALA A 75 37.74 32.56 -31.04
CA ALA A 75 39.09 32.89 -30.56
C ALA A 75 40.08 32.52 -31.67
#